data_AF-A0AAE0BNE9-F1
#
_entry.id   AF-A0AAE0BNE9-F1
#
_cell.length_a   1.000
_cell.length_b   1.000
_cell.length_c   1.000
_cell.angle_alpha   90.00
_cell.angle_beta   90.00
_cell.angle_gamma   90.00
#
_symmetry.space_group_name_H-M   'P 1'
#
loop_
_entity.id
_entity.type
_entity.pdbx_description
1 polymer ?
#
loop_
_entity_poly.entity_id
_entity_poly.type
_entity_poly.pdbx_seq_one_letter_code
_entity_poly.pdbx_strand_id
1 'polypeptide(L)'
;MDEFQQQDRDYDQGKQTNGEEDCPQTYEDFWRSSINQNDERLRDAGKDPYEPLKEPFGKHGNRLKRGLPQDDVYLCYGCAKTTSAKLECCQCLEIFRERASCAANDDWERAFFCSNDCYVNHWEEHKERHGPSTAGPTRMDSRIHEFEAAKGYGALWDSDLLKRLNFAKCVPIW
;
A
#
# COMPACT_ATOMS: atom_id res chain seq x y z
N MET A 1 -34.61 36.64 26.81
CA MET A 1 -33.47 36.94 27.69
C MET A 1 -32.80 35.62 28.01
N ASP A 2 -32.34 34.89 27.00
CA ASP A 2 -31.20 35.14 26.10
C ASP A 2 -29.90 34.80 26.80
N GLU A 3 -29.42 33.57 26.58
CA GLU A 3 -28.03 33.15 26.74
C GLU A 3 -27.94 31.65 26.45
N PHE A 4 -28.04 31.20 25.19
CA PHE A 4 -27.59 29.86 24.78
C PHE A 4 -27.64 29.75 23.24
N GLN A 5 -26.84 30.54 22.53
CA GLN A 5 -26.63 30.38 21.08
C GLN A 5 -25.44 31.22 20.58
N GLN A 6 -24.24 30.96 21.10
CA GLN A 6 -23.04 31.61 20.57
C GLN A 6 -21.77 30.80 20.82
N GLN A 7 -21.68 29.62 20.21
CA GLN A 7 -20.44 28.88 20.06
C GLN A 7 -20.65 27.85 18.96
N ASP A 8 -20.51 28.30 17.71
CA ASP A 8 -20.37 27.45 16.50
C ASP A 8 -20.27 28.41 15.32
N ARG A 9 -19.13 29.09 15.13
CA ARG A 9 -18.85 29.78 13.86
C ARG A 9 -17.40 30.26 13.60
N ASP A 10 -16.38 29.64 14.19
CA ASP A 10 -14.97 30.00 13.92
C ASP A 10 -14.07 28.78 13.66
N TYR A 11 -14.50 27.86 12.79
CA TYR A 11 -13.64 26.75 12.33
C TYR A 11 -13.70 26.56 10.82
N ASP A 12 -13.67 27.64 10.05
CA ASP A 12 -13.45 27.55 8.61
C ASP A 12 -12.92 28.88 8.06
N GLN A 13 -11.61 29.08 8.16
CA GLN A 13 -10.84 29.95 7.26
C GLN A 13 -9.36 29.91 7.65
N GLY A 14 -8.56 29.11 6.95
CA GLY A 14 -7.11 29.23 7.06
C GLY A 14 -6.29 28.02 6.67
N LYS A 15 -6.47 27.50 5.44
CA LYS A 15 -5.37 26.97 4.60
C LYS A 15 -5.92 26.57 3.22
N GLN A 16 -6.27 27.58 2.42
CA GLN A 16 -6.12 27.45 0.97
C GLN A 16 -4.64 27.67 0.65
N THR A 17 -3.87 26.58 0.65
CA THR A 17 -2.60 26.57 -0.07
C THR A 17 -2.93 26.26 -1.52
N ASN A 18 -2.91 27.29 -2.36
CA ASN A 18 -2.80 27.15 -3.80
C ASN A 18 -1.51 26.41 -4.12
N GLY A 19 -1.65 25.12 -4.38
CA GLY A 19 -0.75 24.31 -5.16
C GLY A 19 -1.67 23.27 -5.77
N GLU A 20 -1.92 23.36 -7.08
CA GLU A 20 -2.43 22.22 -7.82
C GLU A 20 -1.38 21.12 -7.66
N GLU A 21 -1.51 20.30 -6.61
CA GLU A 21 -0.74 19.08 -6.48
C GLU A 21 -1.14 18.23 -7.68
N ASP A 22 -0.20 18.11 -8.60
CA ASP A 22 -0.32 17.44 -9.88
C ASP A 22 -0.77 16.00 -9.61
N CYS A 23 -2.09 15.77 -9.63
CA CYS A 23 -2.66 14.49 -9.27
C CYS A 23 -2.17 13.48 -10.32
N PRO A 24 -1.43 12.43 -9.94
CA PRO A 24 -0.77 11.55 -10.89
C PRO A 24 -1.81 10.89 -11.80
N GLN A 25 -1.67 11.11 -13.11
CA GLN A 25 -2.61 10.63 -14.13
C GLN A 25 -2.48 9.13 -14.40
N THR A 26 -1.33 8.54 -14.02
CA THR A 26 -1.08 7.10 -14.16
C THR A 26 -0.46 6.52 -12.89
N TYR A 27 -0.55 5.19 -12.75
CA TYR A 27 0.11 4.46 -11.66
C TYR A 27 1.64 4.68 -11.67
N GLU A 28 2.27 4.71 -12.85
CA GLU A 28 3.71 4.98 -12.97
C GLU A 28 4.06 6.42 -12.61
N ASP A 29 3.20 7.40 -12.90
CA ASP A 29 3.39 8.79 -12.47
C ASP A 29 3.31 8.93 -10.94
N PHE A 30 2.37 8.23 -10.31
CA PHE A 30 2.27 8.16 -8.85
C PHE A 30 3.57 7.63 -8.24
N TRP A 31 4.13 6.54 -8.80
CA TRP A 31 5.38 5.97 -8.32
C TRP A 31 6.56 6.91 -8.51
N ARG A 32 6.69 7.49 -9.69
CA ARG A 32 7.78 8.43 -9.97
C ARG A 32 7.73 9.62 -9.01
N SER A 33 6.54 10.19 -8.79
CA SER A 33 6.36 11.29 -7.85
C SER A 33 6.67 10.88 -6.41
N SER A 34 6.16 9.72 -5.96
CA SER A 34 6.39 9.25 -4.59
C SER A 34 7.88 8.96 -4.33
N ILE A 35 8.58 8.37 -5.30
CA ILE A 35 10.03 8.14 -5.22
C ILE A 35 10.78 9.47 -5.17
N ASN A 36 10.47 10.41 -6.06
CA ASN A 36 11.16 11.72 -6.07
C ASN A 36 10.94 12.50 -4.76
N GLN A 37 9.71 12.53 -4.24
CA GLN A 37 9.41 13.19 -2.97
C GLN A 37 10.13 12.50 -1.81
N ASN A 38 10.21 11.17 -1.82
CA ASN A 38 10.97 10.43 -0.81
C ASN A 38 12.48 10.69 -0.93
N ASP A 39 13.03 10.76 -2.13
CA ASP A 39 14.45 11.09 -2.38
C ASP A 39 14.79 12.52 -1.92
N GLU A 40 13.90 13.49 -2.18
CA GLU A 40 14.04 14.87 -1.68
C GLU A 40 14.02 14.92 -0.16
N ARG A 41 13.03 14.28 0.47
CA ARG A 41 12.94 14.16 1.94
C ARG A 41 14.16 13.47 2.54
N LEU A 42 14.76 12.49 1.85
CA LEU A 42 15.99 11.85 2.28
C LEU A 42 17.18 12.81 2.28
N ARG A 43 17.31 13.61 1.22
CA ARG A 43 18.35 14.65 1.13
C ARG A 43 18.16 15.72 2.22
N ASP A 44 16.92 16.15 2.46
CA ASP A 44 16.59 17.13 3.51
C ASP A 44 16.90 16.62 4.92
N ALA A 45 16.76 15.31 5.15
CA ALA A 45 17.16 14.64 6.38
C ALA A 45 18.69 14.41 6.50
N GLY A 46 19.49 14.90 5.53
CA GLY A 46 20.94 14.73 5.51
C GLY A 46 21.40 13.31 5.19
N LYS A 47 20.54 12.47 4.60
CA LYS A 47 20.87 11.09 4.21
C LYS A 47 21.03 10.97 2.69
N ASP A 48 21.81 9.98 2.27
CA ASP A 48 21.98 9.67 0.85
C ASP A 48 20.84 8.74 0.37
N PRO A 49 19.99 9.18 -0.58
CA PRO A 49 18.96 8.33 -1.16
C PRO A 49 19.53 7.10 -1.89
N TYR A 50 20.80 7.12 -2.28
CA TYR A 50 21.45 6.03 -3.02
C TYR A 50 22.32 5.13 -2.13
N GLU A 51 22.41 5.37 -0.83
CA GLU A 51 23.09 4.45 0.08
C GLU A 51 22.40 3.06 0.00
N PRO A 52 23.10 1.92 0.04
CA PRO A 52 22.47 0.60 -0.10
C PRO A 52 21.52 0.31 1.08
N LEU A 53 20.23 0.21 0.79
CA LEU A 53 19.20 -0.14 1.77
C LEU A 53 19.18 -1.66 1.99
N LYS A 54 18.64 -2.09 3.13
CA LYS A 54 18.32 -3.50 3.31
C LYS A 54 17.29 -3.89 2.24
N GLU A 55 17.67 -4.80 1.36
CA GLU A 55 16.77 -5.27 0.29
C GLU A 55 15.52 -5.92 0.91
N PRO A 56 14.31 -5.55 0.45
CA PRO A 56 13.09 -6.21 0.89
C PRO A 56 12.98 -7.60 0.25
N PHE A 57 12.52 -8.58 1.04
CA PHE A 57 12.29 -9.96 0.59
C PHE A 57 10.85 -10.37 0.85
N GLY A 58 10.22 -11.03 -0.13
CA GLY A 58 8.86 -11.57 0.01
C GLY A 58 8.81 -12.83 0.85
N LYS A 59 7.60 -13.33 1.15
CA LYS A 59 7.32 -14.59 1.87
C LYS A 59 8.12 -15.77 1.31
N HIS A 60 8.36 -15.76 0.01
CA HIS A 60 9.03 -16.84 -0.71
C HIS A 60 10.53 -16.65 -0.88
N GLY A 61 11.13 -15.59 -0.30
CA GLY A 61 12.56 -15.32 -0.38
C GLY A 61 13.01 -14.60 -1.65
N ASN A 62 12.08 -14.15 -2.50
CA ASN A 62 12.39 -13.37 -3.68
C ASN A 62 12.67 -11.91 -3.29
N ARG A 63 13.62 -11.27 -3.98
CA ARG A 63 13.87 -9.83 -3.82
C ARG A 63 12.67 -9.05 -4.33
N LEU A 64 12.26 -8.03 -3.59
CA LEU A 64 11.13 -7.19 -3.98
C LEU A 64 11.59 -5.87 -4.58
N LYS A 65 10.91 -5.46 -5.65
CA LYS A 65 10.93 -4.10 -6.19
C LYS A 65 9.50 -3.60 -6.27
N ARG A 66 9.17 -2.57 -5.50
CA ARG A 66 7.79 -2.04 -5.39
C ARG A 66 6.77 -3.12 -5.00
N GLY A 67 7.11 -3.94 -4.00
CA GLY A 67 6.27 -5.03 -3.51
C GLY A 67 6.08 -6.20 -4.49
N LEU A 68 6.82 -6.22 -5.62
CA LEU A 68 6.79 -7.26 -6.65
C LEU A 68 8.10 -8.06 -6.68
N PRO A 69 8.08 -9.36 -7.02
CA PRO A 69 9.31 -10.12 -7.24
C PRO A 69 10.12 -9.53 -8.41
N GLN A 70 11.41 -9.25 -8.18
CA GLN A 70 12.29 -8.60 -9.15
C GLN A 70 12.70 -9.49 -10.33
N ASP A 71 12.65 -10.80 -10.11
CA ASP A 71 12.91 -11.87 -11.04
C ASP A 71 11.68 -12.24 -11.91
N ASP A 72 10.57 -11.48 -11.77
CA ASP A 72 9.29 -11.69 -12.48
C ASP A 72 8.70 -13.10 -12.30
N VAL A 73 9.18 -13.84 -11.30
CA VAL A 73 8.62 -15.14 -10.90
C VAL A 73 7.56 -14.89 -9.83
N TYR A 74 6.31 -14.81 -10.28
CA TYR A 74 5.16 -14.67 -9.39
C TYR A 74 4.80 -16.02 -8.78
N LEU A 75 4.67 -16.06 -7.46
CA LEU A 75 4.18 -17.23 -6.72
C LEU A 75 2.82 -16.90 -6.11
N CYS A 76 1.90 -17.84 -6.22
CA CYS A 76 0.57 -17.72 -5.64
C CYS A 76 0.69 -17.66 -4.12
N TYR A 77 0.13 -16.61 -3.52
CA TYR A 77 0.26 -16.37 -2.09
C TYR A 77 -0.39 -17.48 -1.23
N GLY A 78 -1.46 -18.10 -1.75
CA GLY A 78 -2.17 -19.19 -1.09
C GLY A 78 -1.46 -20.54 -1.22
N CYS A 79 -1.13 -20.97 -2.44
CA CYS A 79 -0.64 -22.33 -2.71
C CYS A 79 0.84 -22.43 -3.11
N ALA A 80 1.57 -21.32 -3.15
CA ALA A 80 2.99 -21.20 -3.51
C ALA A 80 3.38 -21.71 -4.92
N LYS A 81 2.42 -22.09 -5.77
CA LYS A 81 2.67 -22.44 -7.17
C LYS A 81 2.96 -21.19 -8.00
N THR A 82 3.76 -21.34 -9.06
CA THR A 82 3.98 -20.28 -10.05
C THR A 82 2.65 -19.76 -10.61
N THR A 83 2.55 -18.46 -10.72
CA THR A 83 1.38 -17.74 -11.21
C THR A 83 1.81 -16.51 -12.03
N SER A 84 0.89 -15.57 -12.26
CA SER A 84 1.15 -14.32 -12.95
C SER A 84 0.68 -13.13 -12.11
N ALA A 85 1.01 -11.92 -12.56
CA ALA A 85 0.52 -10.67 -11.98
C ALA A 85 -0.99 -10.41 -12.21
N LYS A 86 -1.75 -11.40 -12.71
CA LYS A 86 -3.13 -11.21 -13.18
C LYS A 86 -4.13 -10.91 -12.07
N LEU A 87 -4.12 -11.74 -11.04
CA LEU A 87 -5.11 -11.69 -9.96
C LEU A 87 -4.42 -11.23 -8.68
N GLU A 88 -4.59 -9.96 -8.37
CA GLU A 88 -3.94 -9.31 -7.24
C GLU A 88 -4.94 -9.02 -6.12
N CYS A 89 -4.56 -9.20 -4.85
CA CYS A 89 -5.39 -8.76 -3.74
C CYS A 89 -5.51 -7.23 -3.69
N CYS A 90 -6.74 -6.71 -3.75
CA CYS A 90 -7.00 -5.27 -3.70
C CYS A 90 -6.50 -4.63 -2.40
N GLN A 91 -6.73 -5.28 -1.25
CA GLN A 91 -6.30 -4.77 0.05
C GLN A 91 -4.78 -4.70 0.16
N CYS A 92 -4.06 -5.71 -0.33
CA CYS A 92 -2.60 -5.67 -0.33
C CYS A 92 -2.07 -4.53 -1.20
N LEU A 93 -2.75 -4.22 -2.32
CA LEU A 93 -2.41 -3.09 -3.17
C LEU A 93 -2.70 -1.75 -2.48
N GLU A 94 -3.82 -1.63 -1.77
CA GLU A 94 -4.18 -0.42 -0.99
C GLU A 94 -3.15 -0.16 0.12
N ILE A 95 -2.84 -1.17 0.93
CA ILE A 95 -1.80 -1.09 1.97
C ILE A 95 -0.47 -0.66 1.36
N PHE A 96 -0.09 -1.30 0.25
CA PHE A 96 1.17 -0.98 -0.41
C PHE A 96 1.23 0.48 -0.88
N ARG A 97 0.13 1.01 -1.44
CA ARG A 97 0.07 2.41 -1.90
C ARG A 97 0.20 3.39 -0.76
N GLU A 98 -0.51 3.15 0.35
CA GLU A 98 -0.42 3.98 1.55
C GLU A 98 1.00 3.94 2.12
N ARG A 99 1.56 2.74 2.27
CA ARG A 99 2.91 2.53 2.76
C ARG A 99 3.98 3.20 1.91
N ALA A 100 3.86 3.11 0.60
CA ALA A 100 4.82 3.73 -0.33
C ALA A 100 4.81 5.27 -0.34
N SER A 101 3.71 5.90 0.07
CA SER A 101 3.67 7.35 0.25
C SER A 101 4.54 7.82 1.42
N CYS A 102 4.81 6.91 2.36
CA CYS A 102 5.55 7.17 3.59
C CYS A 102 6.94 6.50 3.59
N ALA A 103 7.11 5.36 2.92
CA ALA A 103 8.30 4.53 2.99
C ALA A 103 9.00 4.40 1.63
N ALA A 104 10.25 4.89 1.57
CA ALA A 104 11.10 4.78 0.40
C ALA A 104 11.44 3.31 0.03
N ASN A 105 11.52 2.41 1.04
CA ASN A 105 11.90 1.01 0.86
C ASN A 105 11.07 0.12 1.78
N ASP A 106 9.81 -0.09 1.39
CA ASP A 106 8.91 -0.97 2.10
C ASP A 106 9.12 -2.44 1.71
N ASP A 107 9.00 -3.34 2.69
CA ASP A 107 9.09 -4.80 2.50
C ASP A 107 7.73 -5.48 2.30
N TRP A 108 6.66 -4.70 2.20
CA TRP A 108 5.32 -5.19 1.94
C TRP A 108 5.22 -5.87 0.57
N GLU A 109 5.10 -7.19 0.61
CA GLU A 109 4.84 -8.02 -0.56
C GLU A 109 3.36 -7.93 -0.99
N ARG A 110 3.13 -7.49 -2.23
CA ARG A 110 1.82 -7.55 -2.88
C ARG A 110 1.45 -9.01 -3.15
N ALA A 111 0.21 -9.38 -2.88
CA ALA A 111 -0.22 -10.78 -2.95
C ALA A 111 -0.95 -11.08 -4.27
N PHE A 112 -0.48 -12.11 -4.97
CA PHE A 112 -1.06 -12.62 -6.22
C PHE A 112 -1.63 -14.02 -6.04
N PHE A 113 -2.69 -14.36 -6.77
CA PHE A 113 -3.38 -15.64 -6.63
C PHE A 113 -3.52 -16.33 -7.99
N CYS A 114 -3.35 -17.65 -8.02
CA CYS A 114 -3.47 -18.41 -9.27
C CYS A 114 -4.92 -18.54 -9.77
N SER A 115 -5.89 -18.35 -8.89
CA SER A 115 -7.31 -18.40 -9.24
C SER A 115 -8.17 -17.75 -8.15
N ASN A 116 -9.39 -17.39 -8.52
CA ASN A 116 -10.44 -16.96 -7.61
C ASN A 116 -10.68 -17.99 -6.48
N ASP A 117 -10.73 -19.28 -6.83
CA ASP A 117 -10.95 -20.35 -5.85
C ASP A 117 -9.79 -20.46 -4.85
N CYS A 118 -8.54 -20.30 -5.33
CA CYS A 118 -7.39 -20.29 -4.44
C CYS A 118 -7.44 -19.11 -3.47
N TYR A 119 -7.82 -17.92 -3.95
CA TYR A 119 -8.01 -16.77 -3.08
C TYR A 119 -9.08 -17.03 -2.01
N VAL A 120 -10.26 -17.51 -2.39
CA VAL A 120 -11.35 -17.79 -1.45
C VAL A 120 -10.96 -18.86 -0.43
N ASN A 121 -10.29 -19.94 -0.86
CA ASN A 121 -9.88 -21.03 0.02
C ASN A 121 -8.79 -20.64 1.02
N HIS A 122 -7.97 -19.63 0.69
CA HIS A 122 -6.89 -19.13 1.54
C HIS A 122 -7.21 -17.76 2.17
N TRP A 123 -8.44 -17.26 2.03
CA TRP A 123 -8.83 -15.94 2.52
C TRP A 123 -8.63 -15.80 4.02
N GLU A 124 -9.03 -16.80 4.81
CA GLU A 124 -8.98 -16.72 6.28
C GLU A 124 -7.56 -16.54 6.81
N GLU A 125 -6.57 -17.22 6.22
CA GLU A 125 -5.15 -17.02 6.54
C GLU A 125 -4.63 -15.69 5.96
N HIS A 126 -5.03 -15.38 4.72
CA HIS A 126 -4.53 -14.21 4.02
C HIS A 126 -4.96 -12.87 4.66
N LYS A 127 -6.20 -12.80 5.14
CA LYS A 127 -6.81 -11.58 5.69
C LYS A 127 -6.12 -11.09 6.96
N GLU A 128 -5.45 -11.98 7.71
CA GLU A 128 -4.67 -11.61 8.90
C GLU A 128 -3.60 -10.57 8.57
N ARG A 129 -3.09 -10.57 7.33
CA ARG A 129 -2.12 -9.57 6.88
C ARG A 129 -2.73 -8.18 6.76
N HIS A 130 -4.02 -8.03 6.45
CA HIS A 130 -4.57 -6.70 6.19
C HIS A 130 -4.98 -5.95 7.46
N GLY A 131 -4.66 -6.51 8.63
CA GLY A 131 -4.71 -5.78 9.89
C GLY A 131 -3.66 -4.66 9.99
N PRO A 132 -3.60 -3.97 11.14
CA PRO A 132 -2.60 -2.93 11.37
C PRO A 132 -1.20 -3.46 11.12
N SER A 133 -0.38 -2.67 10.44
CA SER A 133 0.96 -3.08 10.04
C SER A 133 1.98 -2.00 10.37
N THR A 134 3.25 -2.39 10.47
CA THR A 134 4.34 -1.44 10.64
C THR A 134 5.26 -1.49 9.43
N ALA A 135 5.81 -0.35 9.04
CA ALA A 135 6.96 -0.30 8.17
C ALA A 135 8.19 0.07 9.00
N GLY A 136 9.30 -0.59 8.69
CA GLY A 136 10.58 -0.28 9.31
C GLY A 136 10.96 1.20 9.12
N PRO A 137 11.91 1.69 9.92
CA PRO A 137 12.37 3.06 9.85
C PRO A 137 12.76 3.42 8.43
N THR A 138 12.09 4.43 7.90
CA THR A 138 12.52 5.01 6.65
C THR A 138 13.81 5.77 6.93
N ARG A 139 14.70 5.83 5.93
CA ARG A 139 15.88 6.68 6.08
C ARG A 139 15.52 8.16 6.30
N MET A 140 14.26 8.57 6.19
CA MET A 140 13.83 9.96 6.36
C MET A 140 13.74 10.39 7.83
N ASP A 141 13.31 9.52 8.76
CA ASP A 141 13.09 9.93 10.15
C ASP A 141 13.56 8.92 11.21
N SER A 142 14.08 7.76 10.79
CA SER A 142 14.49 6.66 11.68
C SER A 142 13.37 6.16 12.60
N ARG A 143 12.09 6.41 12.27
CA ARG A 143 10.92 6.01 13.07
C ARG A 143 10.16 4.86 12.43
N ILE A 144 9.66 3.95 13.25
CA ILE A 144 8.71 2.93 12.80
C ILE A 144 7.40 3.65 12.46
N HIS A 145 6.89 3.43 11.26
CA HIS A 145 5.60 3.96 10.83
C HIS A 145 4.52 2.91 11.09
N GLU A 146 3.44 3.33 11.74
CA GLU A 146 2.25 2.51 11.94
C GLU A 146 1.23 2.84 10.86
N PHE A 147 0.61 1.80 10.30
CA PHE A 147 -0.43 1.89 9.29
C PHE A 147 -1.68 1.20 9.82
N GLU A 148 -2.83 1.84 9.59
CA GLU A 148 -4.12 1.25 9.93
C GLU A 148 -4.40 0.00 9.08
N ALA A 149 -5.38 -0.79 9.52
CA ALA A 149 -5.87 -1.91 8.73
C ALA A 149 -6.53 -1.41 7.43
N ALA A 150 -6.30 -2.13 6.33
CA ALA A 150 -7.03 -1.84 5.09
C ALA A 150 -8.48 -2.32 5.21
N LYS A 151 -9.39 -1.35 5.28
CA LYS A 151 -10.83 -1.59 5.40
C LYS A 151 -11.38 -2.16 4.10
N GLY A 152 -12.28 -3.14 4.21
CA GLY A 152 -13.09 -3.59 3.09
C GLY A 152 -13.21 -5.10 2.97
N TYR A 153 -13.98 -5.53 1.96
CA TYR A 153 -14.29 -6.93 1.67
C TYR A 153 -13.21 -7.57 0.81
N GLY A 154 -12.86 -8.83 1.09
CA GLY A 154 -11.88 -9.55 0.29
C GLY A 154 -12.23 -9.52 -1.19
N ALA A 155 -11.32 -8.92 -1.97
CA ALA A 155 -11.46 -8.74 -3.40
C ALA A 155 -10.13 -8.96 -4.13
N LEU A 156 -10.26 -9.37 -5.39
CA LEU A 156 -9.14 -9.43 -6.34
C LEU A 156 -9.30 -8.34 -7.40
N TRP A 157 -8.22 -7.71 -7.80
CA TRP A 157 -8.11 -6.97 -9.05
C TRP A 157 -7.70 -7.95 -10.15
N ASP A 158 -8.48 -8.03 -11.22
CA ASP A 158 -8.13 -8.79 -12.43
C ASP A 158 -7.56 -7.82 -13.46
N SER A 159 -6.26 -7.93 -13.75
CA SER A 159 -5.56 -7.04 -14.68
C SER A 159 -5.98 -7.21 -16.14
N ASP A 160 -6.47 -8.39 -16.53
CA ASP A 160 -6.90 -8.64 -17.91
C ASP A 160 -8.30 -8.05 -18.13
N LEU A 161 -9.17 -8.20 -17.13
CA LEU A 161 -10.55 -7.71 -17.17
C LEU A 161 -10.70 -6.26 -16.69
N LEU A 162 -9.63 -5.68 -16.13
CA LEU A 162 -9.57 -4.33 -15.55
C LEU A 162 -10.72 -4.07 -14.58
N LYS A 163 -11.00 -5.04 -13.69
CA LYS A 163 -12.10 -4.93 -12.73
C LYS A 163 -11.80 -5.56 -11.39
N ARG A 164 -12.50 -5.07 -10.37
CA ARG A 164 -12.56 -5.65 -9.04
C ARG A 164 -13.54 -6.83 -9.01
N LEU A 165 -13.07 -7.96 -8.52
CA LEU A 165 -13.83 -9.18 -8.26
C LEU A 165 -14.08 -9.27 -6.75
N ASN A 166 -15.34 -9.18 -6.32
CA ASN A 166 -15.72 -9.27 -4.91
C ASN A 166 -16.21 -10.68 -4.59
N PHE A 167 -15.88 -11.16 -3.39
CA PHE A 167 -16.24 -12.51 -2.96
C PHE A 167 -17.10 -12.44 -1.70
N ALA A 168 -18.37 -12.87 -1.80
CA ALA A 168 -19.31 -12.83 -0.68
C ALA A 168 -18.86 -13.64 0.55
N LYS A 169 -18.01 -14.67 0.34
CA LYS A 169 -17.44 -15.50 1.40
C LYS A 169 -16.26 -14.84 2.12
N CYS A 170 -15.69 -13.79 1.55
CA CYS A 170 -14.52 -13.12 2.10
C CYS A 170 -14.97 -11.94 2.98
N VAL A 171 -15.20 -12.24 4.26
CA VAL A 171 -15.68 -11.28 5.26
C VAL A 171 -14.74 -10.07 5.37
N PRO A 172 -15.30 -8.85 5.57
CA PRO A 172 -14.49 -7.64 5.64
C PRO A 172 -13.68 -7.55 6.93
N ILE A 173 -12.59 -6.80 6.88
CA ILE A 173 -11.79 -6.39 8.04
C ILE A 173 -12.32 -5.04 8.52
N TRP A 174 -12.55 -4.94 9.83
CA TRP A 174 -13.15 -3.80 10.53
C TRP A 174 -12.12 -3.05 11.35
#